data_AF-A0A4R6L3V6-F1
#
_entry.id   AF-A0A4R6L3V6-F1
#
_cell.length_a   1.000
_cell.length_b   1.000
_cell.length_c   1.000
_cell.angle_alpha   90.00
_cell.angle_beta   90.00
_cell.angle_gamma   90.00
#
_symmetry.space_group_name_H-M   'P 1'
#
loop_
_entity.id
_entity.type
_entity.pdbx_description
1 polymer ?
#
loop_
_entity_poly.entity_id
_entity_poly.type
_entity_poly.pdbx_seq_one_letter_code
_entity_poly.pdbx_strand_id
1 'polypeptide(L)'
;MREWAIVTPVKSPEPVRAKPDAVSVAAIEPAREAAIAEAGAAQVGEHLGHLVEGERLVTHYFASTHPGYRGWRWAVTVTRAARAKTVTINEVVMLPGDEAVVAPEWVPWSERVQPGDLRPGDLFPTLPDDPRLEPGFTETADAPEDVLTVVEELGLGRERVLSPYGREDAAERWYGGEFGPTSAIAQAVPYKCFSCGYWIRLADSLGQAFGVCANEMAPGEARVVAYDYGCGAHSDATIDLAEPPTPDHAFDTTAYDTLDLTLTED
;
A
#
# COMPACT_ATOMS: atom_id res chain seq x y z
N MET A 1 3.48 -4.23 17.06
CA MET A 1 3.65 -5.53 16.39
C MET A 1 2.47 -6.40 16.81
N ARG A 2 1.37 -6.38 16.04
CA ARG A 2 0.20 -7.21 16.35
C ARG A 2 0.45 -8.59 15.75
N GLU A 3 0.39 -9.63 16.56
CA GLU A 3 0.45 -11.03 16.13
C GLU A 3 -0.65 -11.26 15.09
N TRP A 4 -0.23 -11.55 13.86
CA TRP A 4 -1.14 -11.82 12.75
C TRP A 4 -1.74 -13.21 12.94
N ALA A 5 -3.07 -13.24 12.94
CA ALA A 5 -3.87 -14.43 13.18
C ALA A 5 -3.47 -15.53 12.20
N ILE A 6 -3.21 -16.68 12.81
CA ILE A 6 -2.83 -17.94 12.21
C ILE A 6 -3.94 -18.34 11.24
N VAL A 7 -3.56 -18.62 9.98
CA VAL A 7 -4.37 -19.33 8.99
C VAL A 7 -5.20 -20.39 9.70
N THR A 8 -6.54 -20.29 9.63
CA THR A 8 -7.36 -21.44 10.05
C THR A 8 -7.44 -22.36 8.85
N PRO A 9 -6.64 -23.44 8.77
CA PRO A 9 -6.78 -24.39 7.68
C PRO A 9 -8.23 -24.89 7.67
N VAL A 10 -8.79 -25.11 6.48
CA VAL A 10 -10.03 -25.88 6.37
C VAL A 10 -9.74 -27.25 6.97
N LYS A 11 -10.18 -27.46 8.20
CA LYS A 11 -9.84 -28.65 8.96
C LYS A 11 -10.49 -29.84 8.28
N SER A 12 -9.68 -30.78 7.79
CA SER A 12 -10.20 -32.09 7.39
C SER A 12 -10.98 -32.68 8.57
N PRO A 13 -12.18 -33.20 8.36
CA PRO A 13 -12.98 -33.78 9.44
C PRO A 13 -12.17 -34.86 10.15
N GLU A 14 -12.12 -34.80 11.48
CA GLU A 14 -11.39 -35.77 12.28
C GLU A 14 -12.22 -37.05 12.44
N PRO A 15 -11.59 -38.24 12.40
CA PRO A 15 -12.31 -39.48 12.64
C PRO A 15 -12.85 -39.50 14.07
N VAL A 16 -14.12 -39.86 14.21
CA VAL A 16 -14.68 -40.12 15.54
C VAL A 16 -14.26 -41.53 15.98
N ARG A 17 -14.03 -41.74 17.28
CA ARG A 17 -13.83 -43.09 17.85
C ARG A 17 -15.15 -43.88 17.84
N ALA A 18 -15.59 -44.26 16.64
CA ALA A 18 -16.71 -45.17 16.42
C ALA A 18 -16.19 -46.46 15.79
N LYS A 19 -16.84 -47.59 16.08
CA LYS A 19 -16.51 -48.87 15.43
C LYS A 19 -16.89 -48.78 13.95
N PRO A 20 -15.96 -49.06 13.01
CA PRO A 20 -16.27 -49.01 11.59
C PRO A 20 -17.40 -49.99 11.26
N ASP A 21 -18.46 -49.49 10.63
CA ASP A 21 -19.53 -50.34 10.13
C ASP A 21 -19.08 -51.00 8.83
N ALA A 22 -18.92 -52.32 8.84
CA ALA A 22 -18.36 -53.06 7.71
C ALA A 22 -19.20 -52.91 6.41
N VAL A 23 -20.52 -52.71 6.53
CA VAL A 23 -21.38 -52.52 5.36
C VAL A 23 -21.16 -51.13 4.76
N SER A 24 -21.14 -50.08 5.60
CA SER A 24 -20.85 -48.73 5.14
C SER A 24 -19.44 -48.61 4.58
N VAL A 25 -18.42 -49.20 5.22
CA VAL A 25 -17.02 -49.19 4.73
C VAL A 25 -16.87 -49.92 3.39
N ALA A 26 -17.65 -50.97 3.15
CA ALA A 26 -17.63 -51.70 1.88
C ALA A 26 -18.42 -51.01 0.75
N ALA A 27 -19.15 -49.93 1.03
CA ALA A 27 -20.05 -49.28 0.08
C ALA A 27 -19.35 -48.30 -0.89
N ILE A 28 -18.16 -48.67 -1.38
CA ILE A 28 -17.37 -47.85 -2.31
C ILE A 28 -18.15 -47.61 -3.61
N GLU A 29 -18.74 -48.67 -4.18
CA GLU A 29 -19.42 -48.58 -5.48
C GLU A 29 -20.72 -47.78 -5.45
N PRO A 30 -21.63 -48.01 -4.48
CA PRO A 30 -22.80 -47.13 -4.30
C PRO A 30 -22.40 -45.67 -4.08
N ALA A 31 -21.30 -45.41 -3.35
CA ALA A 31 -20.81 -44.06 -3.15
C ALA A 31 -20.24 -43.44 -4.44
N ARG A 32 -19.49 -44.22 -5.23
CA ARG A 32 -18.98 -43.81 -6.55
C ARG A 32 -20.14 -43.49 -7.49
N GLU A 33 -21.15 -44.36 -7.56
CA GLU A 33 -22.34 -44.15 -8.40
C GLU A 33 -23.06 -42.86 -8.03
N ALA A 34 -23.19 -42.55 -6.73
CA ALA A 34 -23.77 -41.30 -6.26
C ALA A 34 -22.95 -40.07 -6.68
N ALA A 35 -21.62 -40.11 -6.56
CA ALA A 35 -20.76 -39.03 -7.06
C ALA A 35 -20.87 -38.86 -8.59
N ILE A 36 -20.92 -39.96 -9.33
CA ILE A 36 -21.07 -39.95 -10.80
C ILE A 36 -22.44 -39.38 -11.20
N ALA A 37 -23.50 -39.68 -10.46
CA ALA A 37 -24.84 -39.14 -10.72
C ALA A 37 -24.88 -37.62 -10.55
N GLU A 38 -24.14 -37.07 -9.59
CA GLU A 38 -24.08 -35.62 -9.33
C GLU A 38 -23.15 -34.89 -10.32
N ALA A 39 -21.95 -35.43 -10.56
CA ALA A 39 -20.87 -34.71 -11.25
C ALA A 39 -20.58 -35.19 -12.68
N GLY A 40 -21.08 -36.36 -13.05
CA GLY A 40 -20.72 -37.07 -14.28
C GLY A 40 -19.44 -37.90 -14.14
N ALA A 41 -19.38 -39.04 -14.85
CA ALA A 41 -18.29 -40.00 -14.73
C ALA A 41 -16.90 -39.42 -15.04
N ALA A 42 -16.83 -38.44 -15.93
CA ALA A 42 -15.59 -37.79 -16.31
C ALA A 42 -14.98 -36.91 -15.20
N GLN A 43 -15.74 -36.61 -14.14
CA GLN A 43 -15.33 -35.73 -13.03
C GLN A 43 -14.99 -36.49 -11.74
N VAL A 44 -15.19 -37.80 -11.70
CA VAL A 44 -14.99 -38.65 -10.51
C VAL A 44 -13.84 -39.63 -10.75
N GLY A 45 -12.70 -39.35 -10.13
CA GLY A 45 -11.46 -40.13 -10.23
C GLY A 45 -11.42 -41.33 -9.28
N GLU A 46 -10.21 -41.70 -8.86
CA GLU A 46 -9.94 -42.87 -8.01
C GLU A 46 -10.53 -42.72 -6.59
N HIS A 47 -10.80 -43.86 -5.93
CA HIS A 47 -11.20 -43.86 -4.52
C HIS A 47 -9.97 -43.58 -3.65
N LEU A 48 -10.06 -42.54 -2.83
CA LEU A 48 -8.96 -42.03 -2.00
C LEU A 48 -8.99 -42.59 -0.57
N GLY A 49 -10.06 -43.31 -0.21
CA GLY A 49 -10.26 -43.84 1.13
C GLY A 49 -11.59 -43.42 1.74
N HIS A 50 -11.74 -43.64 3.04
CA HIS A 50 -12.96 -43.32 3.77
C HIS A 50 -12.66 -42.77 5.16
N LEU A 51 -13.64 -42.07 5.72
CA LEU A 51 -13.62 -41.57 7.08
C LEU A 51 -14.85 -42.06 7.84
N VAL A 52 -14.63 -42.57 9.06
CA VAL A 52 -15.74 -42.91 9.97
C VAL A 52 -16.10 -41.67 10.77
N GLU A 53 -17.26 -41.09 10.47
CA GLU A 53 -17.75 -39.87 11.13
C GLU A 53 -18.67 -40.18 12.31
N GLY A 54 -19.21 -41.40 12.38
CA GLY A 54 -20.10 -41.81 13.48
C GLY A 54 -20.58 -43.26 13.38
N GLU A 55 -21.53 -43.63 14.25
CA GLU A 55 -22.12 -44.97 14.21
C GLU A 55 -22.89 -45.16 12.89
N ARG A 56 -22.43 -46.11 12.06
CA ARG A 56 -22.98 -46.39 10.71
C ARG A 56 -22.91 -45.20 9.75
N LEU A 57 -22.08 -44.19 10.03
CA LEU A 57 -21.89 -43.00 9.18
C LEU A 57 -20.45 -42.97 8.66
N VAL A 58 -20.29 -43.12 7.34
CA VAL A 58 -18.97 -43.22 6.69
C VAL A 58 -18.94 -42.32 5.46
N THR A 59 -17.89 -41.53 5.30
CA THR A 59 -17.67 -40.66 4.15
C THR A 59 -16.61 -41.29 3.24
N HIS A 60 -16.97 -41.60 2.00
CA HIS A 60 -16.04 -42.06 0.97
C HIS A 60 -15.50 -40.88 0.18
N TYR A 61 -14.19 -40.85 -0.05
CA TYR A 61 -13.55 -39.81 -0.85
C TYR A 61 -13.15 -40.32 -2.22
N PHE A 62 -13.38 -39.52 -3.25
CA PHE A 62 -12.91 -39.78 -4.62
C PHE A 62 -12.18 -38.56 -5.16
N ALA A 63 -11.11 -38.74 -5.93
CA ALA A 63 -10.40 -37.63 -6.55
C ALA A 63 -11.34 -36.85 -7.50
N SER A 64 -11.22 -35.53 -7.54
CA SER A 64 -11.83 -34.73 -8.61
C SER A 64 -10.91 -34.74 -9.82
N THR A 65 -11.45 -35.06 -11.00
CA THR A 65 -10.74 -34.94 -12.28
C THR A 65 -11.05 -33.62 -13.01
N HIS A 66 -11.81 -32.73 -12.37
CA HIS A 66 -12.16 -31.43 -12.95
C HIS A 66 -10.95 -30.48 -12.95
N PRO A 67 -10.58 -29.87 -14.10
CA PRO A 67 -9.38 -29.03 -14.19
C PRO A 67 -9.43 -27.78 -13.29
N GLY A 68 -10.63 -27.25 -13.02
CA GLY A 68 -10.85 -26.13 -12.10
C GLY A 68 -10.83 -26.49 -10.61
N TYR A 69 -10.79 -27.78 -10.25
CA TYR A 69 -10.83 -28.26 -8.87
C TYR A 69 -9.64 -29.19 -8.57
N ARG A 70 -8.45 -28.79 -9.03
CA ARG A 70 -7.20 -29.52 -8.75
C ARG A 70 -6.98 -29.66 -7.24
N GLY A 71 -6.72 -30.89 -6.79
CA GLY A 71 -6.51 -31.21 -5.38
C GLY A 71 -7.80 -31.31 -4.55
N TRP A 72 -8.97 -31.07 -5.14
CA TRP A 72 -10.26 -31.30 -4.49
C TRP A 72 -10.70 -32.76 -4.62
N ARG A 73 -11.60 -33.16 -3.73
CA ARG A 73 -12.16 -34.51 -3.66
C ARG A 73 -13.68 -34.47 -3.50
N TRP A 74 -14.36 -35.41 -4.15
CA TRP A 74 -15.75 -35.73 -3.86
C TRP A 74 -15.81 -36.46 -2.51
N ALA A 75 -16.72 -36.04 -1.65
CA ALA A 75 -17.01 -36.66 -0.37
C ALA A 75 -18.45 -37.15 -0.39
N VAL A 76 -18.62 -38.46 -0.27
CA VAL A 76 -19.92 -39.11 -0.32
C VAL A 76 -20.20 -39.77 1.01
N THR A 77 -21.07 -39.17 1.78
CA THR A 77 -21.45 -39.68 3.10
C THR A 77 -22.55 -40.71 2.94
N VAL A 78 -22.29 -41.93 3.42
CA VAL A 78 -23.25 -43.04 3.41
C VAL A 78 -23.64 -43.40 4.83
N THR A 79 -24.90 -43.80 4.98
CA THR A 79 -25.44 -44.28 6.25
C THR A 79 -26.35 -45.49 6.04
N ARG A 80 -26.68 -46.22 7.11
CA ARG A 80 -27.68 -47.29 7.04
C ARG A 80 -28.48 -47.40 8.32
N ALA A 81 -29.75 -47.78 8.18
CA ALA A 81 -30.59 -48.15 9.31
C ALA A 81 -30.06 -49.40 10.04
N ALA A 82 -30.40 -49.54 11.32
CA ALA A 82 -30.02 -50.71 12.10
C ALA A 82 -30.51 -52.00 11.43
N ARG A 83 -29.62 -52.99 11.33
CA ARG A 83 -29.85 -54.30 10.67
C ARG A 83 -30.10 -54.26 9.15
N ALA A 84 -30.16 -53.08 8.52
CA ALA A 84 -30.20 -52.98 7.06
C ALA A 84 -28.91 -53.50 6.45
N LYS A 85 -29.02 -54.21 5.32
CA LYS A 85 -27.88 -54.74 4.57
C LYS A 85 -27.42 -53.80 3.45
N THR A 86 -28.17 -52.74 3.21
CA THR A 86 -27.94 -51.74 2.16
C THR A 86 -27.71 -50.38 2.80
N VAL A 87 -26.84 -49.58 2.20
CA VAL A 87 -26.62 -48.18 2.58
C VAL A 87 -27.58 -47.25 1.84
N THR A 88 -27.74 -46.05 2.37
CA THR A 88 -28.37 -44.89 1.75
C THR A 88 -27.35 -43.75 1.68
N ILE A 89 -27.45 -42.92 0.65
CA ILE A 89 -26.61 -41.72 0.50
C ILE A 89 -27.21 -40.60 1.37
N ASN A 90 -26.40 -40.02 2.24
CA ASN A 90 -26.76 -38.86 3.04
C ASN A 90 -26.50 -37.56 2.26
N GLU A 91 -25.29 -37.42 1.72
CA GLU A 91 -24.89 -36.25 0.93
C GLU A 91 -23.78 -36.61 -0.07
N VAL A 92 -23.68 -35.79 -1.12
CA VAL A 92 -22.59 -35.76 -2.08
C VAL A 92 -22.12 -34.32 -2.15
N VAL A 93 -20.89 -34.07 -1.67
CA VAL A 93 -20.30 -32.72 -1.67
C VAL A 93 -18.88 -32.78 -2.21
N MET A 94 -18.34 -31.63 -2.58
CA MET A 94 -16.95 -31.52 -2.98
C MET A 94 -16.20 -30.71 -1.93
N LEU A 95 -15.10 -31.27 -1.43
CA LEU A 95 -14.30 -30.67 -0.37
C LEU A 95 -12.87 -30.45 -0.84
N PRO A 96 -12.19 -29.40 -0.36
CA PRO A 96 -10.77 -29.24 -0.61
C PRO A 96 -10.00 -30.41 0.03
N GLY A 97 -9.08 -31.00 -0.73
CA GLY A 97 -8.03 -31.87 -0.19
C GLY A 97 -6.78 -31.05 0.14
N ASP A 98 -5.73 -31.73 0.58
CA ASP A 98 -4.50 -31.09 1.06
C ASP A 98 -3.75 -30.30 -0.04
N GLU A 99 -3.97 -30.66 -1.30
CA GLU A 99 -3.40 -29.99 -2.48
C GLU A 99 -4.37 -28.98 -3.13
N ALA A 100 -5.56 -28.78 -2.55
CA ALA A 100 -6.56 -27.88 -3.12
C ALA A 100 -6.13 -26.42 -2.99
N VAL A 101 -6.22 -25.68 -4.08
CA VAL A 101 -6.14 -24.22 -4.03
C VAL A 101 -7.46 -23.69 -3.47
N VAL A 102 -7.39 -23.09 -2.28
CA VAL A 102 -8.52 -22.42 -1.60
C VAL A 102 -8.34 -20.91 -1.62
N ALA A 103 -9.44 -20.18 -1.47
CA ALA A 103 -9.37 -18.73 -1.37
C ALA A 103 -8.52 -18.30 -0.15
N PRO A 104 -7.76 -17.21 -0.25
CA PRO A 104 -7.10 -16.62 0.92
C PRO A 104 -8.15 -16.18 1.95
N GLU A 105 -7.71 -15.95 3.18
CA GLU A 105 -8.58 -15.42 4.22
C GLU A 105 -9.17 -14.07 3.79
N TRP A 106 -10.44 -13.87 4.14
CA TRP A 106 -11.10 -12.61 3.87
C TRP A 106 -10.50 -11.52 4.75
N VAL A 107 -9.94 -10.49 4.12
CA VAL A 107 -9.40 -9.30 4.79
C VAL A 107 -10.40 -8.14 4.63
N PRO A 108 -10.74 -7.38 5.69
CA PRO A 108 -11.60 -6.19 5.58
C PRO A 108 -11.12 -5.22 4.52
N TRP A 109 -12.05 -4.56 3.81
CA TRP A 109 -11.67 -3.62 2.75
C TRP A 109 -10.71 -2.52 3.24
N SER A 110 -10.89 -2.06 4.48
CA SER A 110 -10.07 -1.02 5.11
C SER A 110 -8.61 -1.44 5.29
N GLU A 111 -8.35 -2.74 5.34
CA GLU A 111 -7.00 -3.32 5.42
C GLU A 111 -6.46 -3.72 4.05
N ARG A 112 -7.31 -3.74 3.01
CA ARG A 112 -6.90 -4.01 1.63
C ARG A 112 -6.42 -2.76 0.91
N VAL A 113 -6.94 -1.58 1.25
CA VAL A 113 -6.55 -0.31 0.60
C VAL A 113 -5.13 0.05 1.01
N GLN A 114 -4.28 0.26 0.00
CA GLN A 114 -2.88 0.64 0.13
C GLN A 114 -2.65 2.09 -0.34
N PRO A 115 -1.52 2.71 0.07
CA PRO A 115 -1.09 3.98 -0.50
C PRO A 115 -1.02 3.88 -2.04
N GLY A 116 -1.71 4.81 -2.73
CA GLY A 116 -1.76 4.85 -4.19
C GLY A 116 -2.99 4.18 -4.82
N ASP A 117 -3.83 3.48 -4.04
CA ASP A 117 -5.03 2.83 -4.57
C ASP A 117 -6.17 3.82 -4.91
N LEU A 118 -6.14 5.02 -4.31
CA LEU A 118 -7.17 6.04 -4.49
C LEU A 118 -7.11 6.65 -5.90
N ARG A 119 -8.28 6.75 -6.53
CA ARG A 119 -8.48 7.31 -7.87
C ARG A 119 -9.26 8.63 -7.77
N PRO A 120 -9.28 9.43 -8.86
CA PRO A 120 -10.11 10.63 -8.91
C PRO A 120 -11.58 10.32 -8.57
N GLY A 121 -12.09 10.98 -7.53
CA GLY A 121 -13.45 10.81 -7.04
C GLY A 121 -13.60 9.85 -5.85
N ASP A 122 -12.57 9.10 -5.49
CA ASP A 122 -12.63 8.21 -4.32
C ASP A 122 -12.60 9.01 -3.01
N LEU A 123 -13.47 8.64 -2.07
CA LEU A 123 -13.47 9.18 -0.72
C LEU A 123 -12.92 8.11 0.23
N PHE A 124 -11.75 8.38 0.82
CA PHE A 124 -11.19 7.52 1.85
C PHE A 124 -11.62 8.02 3.23
N PRO A 125 -12.48 7.30 3.95
CA PRO A 125 -13.04 7.79 5.20
C PRO A 125 -11.97 7.82 6.29
N THR A 126 -11.93 8.93 7.03
CA THR A 126 -11.16 9.04 8.26
C THR A 126 -11.94 8.37 9.38
N LEU A 127 -11.27 7.54 10.19
CA LEU A 127 -11.90 6.93 11.35
C LEU A 127 -12.19 7.99 12.43
N PRO A 128 -13.30 7.88 13.19
CA PRO A 128 -13.61 8.83 14.26
C PRO A 128 -12.47 8.99 15.29
N ASP A 129 -11.79 7.88 15.62
CA ASP A 129 -10.71 7.82 16.60
C ASP A 129 -9.32 7.69 15.94
N ASP A 130 -9.11 8.31 14.77
CA ASP A 130 -7.80 8.28 14.10
C ASP A 130 -6.73 8.98 14.98
N PRO A 131 -5.72 8.25 15.49
CA PRO A 131 -4.75 8.81 16.43
C PRO A 131 -3.85 9.87 15.80
N ARG A 132 -3.85 9.99 14.46
CA ARG A 132 -3.06 10.98 13.73
C ARG A 132 -3.70 12.37 13.75
N LEU A 133 -4.94 12.49 14.21
CA LEU A 133 -5.71 13.73 14.17
C LEU A 133 -6.15 14.14 15.58
N GLU A 134 -6.21 15.46 15.79
CA GLU A 134 -6.77 16.08 16.98
C GLU A 134 -7.69 17.25 16.58
N PRO A 135 -8.64 17.67 17.43
CA PRO A 135 -9.45 18.85 17.17
C PRO A 135 -8.57 20.10 17.04
N GLY A 136 -8.84 20.93 16.03
CA GLY A 136 -8.19 22.23 15.93
C GLY A 136 -8.87 23.32 16.78
N PHE A 137 -8.33 24.53 16.74
CA PHE A 137 -8.83 25.67 17.50
C PHE A 137 -9.94 26.38 16.70
N THR A 138 -11.17 25.88 16.81
CA THR A 138 -12.33 26.45 16.09
C THR A 138 -13.21 27.37 16.93
N GLU A 139 -13.08 27.35 18.26
CA GLU A 139 -13.82 28.24 19.16
C GLU A 139 -13.12 29.60 19.29
N THR A 140 -13.33 30.47 18.31
CA THR A 140 -12.62 31.75 18.19
C THR A 140 -13.43 32.98 18.60
N ALA A 141 -14.74 32.83 18.91
CA ALA A 141 -15.67 33.94 19.07
C ALA A 141 -15.29 34.96 20.16
N ASP A 142 -14.68 34.48 21.25
CA ASP A 142 -14.26 35.30 22.39
C ASP A 142 -12.72 35.33 22.57
N ALA A 143 -11.97 34.84 21.58
CA ALA A 143 -10.52 34.76 21.67
C ALA A 143 -9.87 36.14 21.42
N PRO A 144 -8.84 36.52 22.21
CA PRO A 144 -8.04 37.72 21.95
C PRO A 144 -7.40 37.75 20.55
N GLU A 145 -7.20 38.93 19.98
CA GLU A 145 -6.64 39.11 18.62
C GLU A 145 -5.24 38.49 18.45
N ASP A 146 -4.40 38.57 19.49
CA ASP A 146 -3.08 37.94 19.50
C ASP A 146 -3.16 36.40 19.45
N VAL A 147 -4.18 35.82 20.09
CA VAL A 147 -4.46 34.38 20.00
C VAL A 147 -4.94 34.02 18.60
N LEU A 148 -5.83 34.82 18.01
CA LEU A 148 -6.33 34.59 16.64
C LEU A 148 -5.21 34.65 15.61
N THR A 149 -4.28 35.61 15.77
CA THR A 149 -3.09 35.73 14.91
C THR A 149 -2.24 34.46 14.97
N VAL A 150 -1.98 33.93 16.17
CA VAL A 150 -1.20 32.69 16.34
C VAL A 150 -1.94 31.47 15.75
N VAL A 151 -3.25 31.40 15.91
CA VAL A 151 -4.07 30.32 15.34
C VAL A 151 -4.00 30.32 13.81
N GLU A 152 -3.99 31.50 13.19
CA GLU A 152 -3.81 31.66 11.75
C GLU A 152 -2.38 31.29 11.32
N GLU A 153 -1.35 31.86 11.97
CA GLU A 153 0.06 31.63 11.64
C GLU A 153 0.45 30.14 11.75
N LEU A 154 -0.10 29.43 12.75
CA LEU A 154 0.14 28.00 12.94
C LEU A 154 -0.85 27.11 12.17
N GLY A 155 -1.85 27.68 11.49
CA GLY A 155 -2.85 26.94 10.72
C GLY A 155 -3.71 26.00 11.58
N LEU A 156 -4.01 26.41 12.81
CA LEU A 156 -4.75 25.63 13.80
C LEU A 156 -6.27 25.76 13.69
N GLY A 157 -6.79 26.71 12.89
CA GLY A 157 -8.22 26.99 12.75
C GLY A 157 -9.06 25.95 11.99
N ARG A 158 -8.47 24.82 11.60
CA ARG A 158 -9.18 23.72 10.91
C ARG A 158 -9.94 22.86 11.93
N GLU A 159 -11.02 22.21 11.50
CA GLU A 159 -11.78 21.28 12.37
C GLU A 159 -10.87 20.19 12.98
N ARG A 160 -9.93 19.68 12.17
CA ARG A 160 -8.93 18.71 12.59
C ARG A 160 -7.54 19.14 12.14
N VAL A 161 -6.56 18.94 13.00
CA VAL A 161 -5.13 19.15 12.73
C VAL A 161 -4.36 17.85 13.04
N LEU A 162 -3.10 17.76 12.60
CA LEU A 162 -2.27 16.61 12.94
C LEU A 162 -1.97 16.61 14.44
N SER A 163 -2.18 15.47 15.08
CA SER A 163 -1.71 15.24 16.44
C SER A 163 -0.18 15.14 16.49
N PRO A 164 0.45 15.19 17.68
CA PRO A 164 1.87 14.88 17.82
C PRO A 164 2.25 13.52 17.21
N TYR A 165 1.44 12.48 17.44
CA TYR A 165 1.63 11.16 16.84
C TYR A 165 1.56 11.21 15.30
N GLY A 166 0.59 11.94 14.74
CA GLY A 166 0.47 12.11 13.29
C GLY A 166 1.67 12.83 12.67
N ARG A 167 2.24 13.83 13.37
CA ARG A 167 3.48 14.51 12.95
C ARG A 167 4.68 13.58 13.00
N GLU A 168 4.82 12.78 14.05
CA GLU A 168 5.92 11.82 14.22
C GLU A 168 5.86 10.69 13.18
N ASP A 169 4.69 10.08 12.95
CA ASP A 169 4.48 9.09 11.88
C ASP A 169 4.85 9.69 10.52
N ALA A 170 4.44 10.94 10.27
CA ALA A 170 4.81 11.65 9.06
C ALA A 170 6.31 11.83 8.89
N ALA A 171 6.96 12.35 9.93
CA ALA A 171 8.39 12.58 9.96
C ALA A 171 9.19 11.29 9.73
N GLU A 172 8.81 10.17 10.38
CA GLU A 172 9.51 8.90 10.26
C GLU A 172 9.52 8.39 8.81
N ARG A 173 8.36 8.33 8.13
CA ARG A 173 8.36 7.83 6.73
C ARG A 173 8.97 8.81 5.75
N TRP A 174 8.92 10.12 6.00
CA TRP A 174 9.59 11.10 5.14
C TRP A 174 11.11 11.03 5.29
N TYR A 175 11.61 10.95 6.52
CA TYR A 175 13.05 10.87 6.80
C TYR A 175 13.65 9.52 6.35
N GLY A 176 12.90 8.43 6.46
CA GLY A 176 13.30 7.12 5.91
C GLY A 176 13.01 6.94 4.41
N GLY A 177 12.41 7.95 3.77
CA GLY A 177 11.94 7.88 2.39
C GLY A 177 13.00 8.23 1.34
N GLU A 178 12.56 8.30 0.09
CA GLU A 178 13.42 8.63 -1.07
C GLU A 178 14.10 10.00 -0.96
N PHE A 179 13.45 10.95 -0.29
CA PHE A 179 13.96 12.30 -0.05
C PHE A 179 14.51 12.50 1.38
N GLY A 180 14.89 11.39 2.00
CA GLY A 180 15.61 11.34 3.26
C GLY A 180 17.14 11.36 3.07
N PRO A 181 17.91 11.57 4.15
CA PRO A 181 19.36 11.68 4.08
C PRO A 181 20.06 10.39 3.64
N THR A 182 19.45 9.23 3.89
CA THR A 182 20.04 7.92 3.57
C THR A 182 19.84 7.50 2.11
N SER A 183 19.11 8.30 1.32
CA SER A 183 18.92 8.05 -0.10
C SER A 183 20.25 8.05 -0.86
N ALA A 184 20.35 7.26 -1.93
CA ALA A 184 21.57 7.13 -2.71
C ALA A 184 22.05 8.49 -3.26
N ILE A 185 21.12 9.34 -3.71
CA ILE A 185 21.45 10.68 -4.20
C ILE A 185 21.97 11.60 -3.09
N ALA A 186 21.34 11.58 -1.91
CA ALA A 186 21.77 12.41 -0.80
C ALA A 186 23.16 12.02 -0.29
N GLN A 187 23.51 10.73 -0.35
CA GLN A 187 24.84 10.23 0.02
C GLN A 187 25.90 10.49 -1.06
N ALA A 188 25.51 10.65 -2.31
CA ALA A 188 26.42 10.86 -3.44
C ALA A 188 26.88 12.32 -3.63
N VAL A 189 26.34 13.26 -2.85
CA VAL A 189 26.65 14.69 -2.97
C VAL A 189 27.03 15.33 -1.64
N PRO A 190 27.91 16.35 -1.64
CA PRO A 190 28.35 17.01 -0.41
C PRO A 190 27.35 18.04 0.11
N TYR A 191 26.47 18.59 -0.75
CA TYR A 191 25.56 19.66 -0.39
C TYR A 191 24.25 19.16 0.21
N LYS A 192 23.69 19.91 1.17
CA LYS A 192 22.53 19.51 1.97
C LYS A 192 21.46 20.58 2.01
N CYS A 193 20.19 20.19 2.09
CA CYS A 193 19.05 21.09 2.00
C CYS A 193 19.05 22.21 3.04
N PHE A 194 19.59 21.98 4.24
CA PHE A 194 19.64 23.01 5.28
C PHE A 194 20.38 24.30 4.88
N SER A 195 21.30 24.22 3.93
CA SER A 195 22.05 25.36 3.37
C SER A 195 21.55 25.79 2.00
N CYS A 196 20.59 25.09 1.40
CA CYS A 196 20.16 25.33 0.03
C CYS A 196 19.22 26.52 -0.05
N GLY A 197 19.52 27.48 -0.93
CA GLY A 197 18.64 28.63 -1.19
C GLY A 197 17.27 28.28 -1.81
N TYR A 198 17.13 27.08 -2.38
CA TYR A 198 15.87 26.58 -2.96
C TYR A 198 14.97 25.85 -1.95
N TRP A 199 15.38 25.75 -0.68
CA TRP A 199 14.64 25.01 0.35
C TRP A 199 13.64 25.90 1.07
N ILE A 200 12.35 25.67 0.82
CA ILE A 200 11.25 26.37 1.49
C ILE A 200 10.81 25.55 2.69
N ARG A 201 10.96 26.08 3.92
CA ARG A 201 10.60 25.36 5.14
C ARG A 201 9.09 25.12 5.23
N LEU A 202 8.70 23.96 5.76
CA LEU A 202 7.32 23.74 6.19
C LEU A 202 6.98 24.67 7.37
N ALA A 203 5.69 24.94 7.56
CA ALA A 203 5.20 25.60 8.76
C ALA A 203 5.30 24.67 9.99
N ASP A 204 5.18 25.26 11.18
CA ASP A 204 5.18 24.54 12.48
C ASP A 204 6.50 23.79 12.76
N SER A 205 6.50 22.95 13.79
CA SER A 205 7.61 22.11 14.27
C SER A 205 8.28 21.26 13.19
N LEU A 206 7.53 20.81 12.17
CA LEU A 206 8.08 20.05 11.05
C LEU A 206 9.08 20.86 10.21
N GLY A 207 8.95 22.19 10.19
CA GLY A 207 9.87 23.10 9.49
C GLY A 207 11.31 23.08 9.99
N GLN A 208 11.56 22.50 11.18
CA GLN A 208 12.92 22.28 11.69
C GLN A 208 13.65 21.13 11.00
N ALA A 209 12.90 20.14 10.48
CA ALA A 209 13.45 18.91 9.90
C ALA A 209 13.09 18.72 8.42
N PHE A 210 12.12 19.47 7.89
CA PHE A 210 11.59 19.26 6.54
C PHE A 210 11.22 20.58 5.85
N GLY A 211 11.29 20.55 4.52
CA GLY A 211 10.84 21.63 3.65
C GLY A 211 10.50 21.09 2.27
N VAL A 212 10.18 21.98 1.34
CA VAL A 212 9.89 21.67 -0.06
C VAL A 212 11.00 22.23 -0.93
N CYS A 213 11.48 21.44 -1.88
CA CYS A 213 12.40 21.92 -2.92
C CYS A 213 11.62 22.72 -3.97
N ALA A 214 12.18 23.87 -4.36
CA ALA A 214 11.63 24.75 -5.40
C ALA A 214 12.55 24.88 -6.64
N ASN A 215 13.53 23.98 -6.79
CA ASN A 215 14.39 23.94 -7.96
C ASN A 215 13.89 22.90 -8.95
N GLU A 216 13.40 23.33 -10.12
CA GLU A 216 12.89 22.46 -11.19
C GLU A 216 13.90 21.41 -11.69
N MET A 217 15.20 21.68 -11.53
CA MET A 217 16.26 20.76 -11.93
C MET A 217 16.55 19.70 -10.87
N ALA A 218 16.07 19.89 -9.64
CA ALA A 218 16.29 18.95 -8.55
C ALA A 218 15.31 17.77 -8.63
N PRO A 219 15.77 16.53 -8.37
CA PRO A 219 14.87 15.38 -8.28
C PRO A 219 13.81 15.50 -7.17
N GLY A 220 14.08 16.31 -6.15
CA GLY A 220 13.15 16.59 -5.06
C GLY A 220 12.12 17.68 -5.35
N GLU A 221 12.03 18.18 -6.60
CA GLU A 221 11.12 19.28 -6.91
C GLU A 221 9.67 19.00 -6.52
N ALA A 222 9.06 19.98 -5.85
CA ALA A 222 7.70 19.90 -5.33
C ALA A 222 7.47 18.67 -4.41
N ARG A 223 8.53 18.18 -3.77
CA ARG A 223 8.48 17.11 -2.76
C ARG A 223 8.92 17.63 -1.41
N VAL A 224 8.45 16.97 -0.36
CA VAL A 224 9.00 17.16 0.98
C VAL A 224 10.38 16.52 1.02
N VAL A 225 11.39 17.29 1.37
CA VAL A 225 12.78 16.89 1.51
C VAL A 225 13.25 17.10 2.95
N ALA A 226 14.04 16.15 3.48
CA ALA A 226 14.63 16.27 4.81
C ALA A 226 15.68 17.38 4.87
N TYR A 227 15.91 17.90 6.07
CA TYR A 227 16.91 18.93 6.39
C TYR A 227 18.32 18.57 5.86
N ASP A 228 18.67 17.30 5.96
CA ASP A 228 19.95 16.70 5.58
C ASP A 228 19.85 15.83 4.30
N TYR A 229 18.76 15.96 3.53
CA TYR A 229 18.71 15.50 2.15
C TYR A 229 19.70 16.29 1.29
N GLY A 230 20.24 15.67 0.24
CA GLY A 230 21.17 16.30 -0.68
C GLY A 230 20.82 15.98 -2.13
N CYS A 231 21.08 16.94 -3.04
CA CYS A 231 21.04 16.69 -4.48
C CYS A 231 22.10 17.50 -5.21
N GLY A 232 22.35 17.16 -6.48
CA GLY A 232 23.33 17.87 -7.32
C GLY A 232 22.87 19.24 -7.84
N ALA A 233 21.59 19.56 -7.71
CA ALA A 233 21.00 20.85 -8.12
C ALA A 233 20.91 21.83 -6.92
N HIS A 234 21.93 21.82 -6.06
CA HIS A 234 22.01 22.72 -4.91
C HIS A 234 22.32 24.16 -5.36
N SER A 235 21.89 25.18 -4.61
CA SER A 235 22.18 26.59 -4.94
C SER A 235 23.67 26.91 -5.03
N ASP A 236 24.48 26.15 -4.28
CA ASP A 236 25.95 26.30 -4.23
C ASP A 236 26.68 25.46 -5.28
N ALA A 237 25.96 24.70 -6.12
CA ALA A 237 26.53 23.98 -7.25
C ALA A 237 26.74 24.94 -8.43
N THR A 238 27.59 25.95 -8.23
CA THR A 238 27.89 26.99 -9.22
C THR A 238 28.98 26.56 -10.19
N ILE A 239 28.87 26.98 -11.45
CA ILE A 239 29.96 26.89 -12.42
C ILE A 239 30.84 28.15 -12.32
N ASP A 240 32.16 27.97 -12.36
CA ASP A 240 33.08 29.08 -12.51
C ASP A 240 33.06 29.54 -13.97
N LEU A 241 32.30 30.60 -14.24
CA LEU A 241 32.32 31.24 -15.55
C LEU A 241 33.54 32.15 -15.62
N ALA A 242 34.40 31.91 -16.61
CA ALA A 242 35.42 32.87 -16.97
C ALA A 242 34.75 34.18 -17.36
N GLU A 243 35.27 35.28 -16.86
CA GLU A 243 34.79 36.61 -17.23
C GLU A 243 34.93 36.76 -18.75
N PRO A 244 33.84 37.10 -19.48
CA PRO A 244 33.95 37.28 -20.91
C PRO A 244 34.98 38.39 -21.16
N PRO A 245 35.83 38.25 -22.20
CA PRO A 245 36.78 39.30 -22.52
C PRO A 245 36.02 40.61 -22.69
N THR A 246 36.41 41.62 -21.92
CA THR A 246 35.88 42.97 -22.09
C THR A 246 36.22 43.39 -23.52
N PRO A 247 35.23 43.69 -24.38
CA PRO A 247 35.54 44.18 -25.70
C PRO A 247 36.32 45.48 -25.56
N ASP A 248 37.40 45.61 -26.33
CA ASP A 248 38.15 46.87 -26.40
C ASP A 248 37.19 48.01 -26.72
N HIS A 249 37.40 49.17 -26.11
CA HIS A 249 36.60 50.35 -26.39
C HIS A 249 36.67 50.68 -27.89
N ALA A 250 35.53 50.60 -28.57
CA ALA A 250 35.39 51.07 -29.94
C ALA A 250 35.38 52.60 -29.93
N PHE A 251 36.52 53.23 -30.20
CA PHE A 251 36.60 54.67 -30.38
C PHE A 251 36.09 55.03 -31.78
N ASP A 252 34.86 55.50 -31.88
CA ASP A 252 34.23 55.95 -33.14
C ASP A 252 34.80 57.30 -33.62
N THR A 253 35.30 58.13 -32.70
CA THR A 253 35.84 59.46 -33.02
C THR A 253 37.08 59.74 -32.18
N THR A 254 38.25 59.56 -32.79
CA THR A 254 39.55 59.91 -32.17
C THR A 254 40.15 61.21 -32.72
N ALA A 255 39.45 61.85 -33.67
CA ALA A 255 39.91 63.05 -34.35
C ALA A 255 38.78 64.08 -34.43
N TYR A 256 39.17 65.34 -34.55
CA TYR A 256 38.23 66.45 -34.77
C TYR A 256 38.02 66.64 -36.27
N ASP A 257 36.77 66.83 -36.68
CA ASP A 257 36.45 67.29 -38.02
C ASP A 257 36.86 68.76 -38.15
N THR A 258 37.77 69.06 -39.08
CA THR A 258 38.12 70.43 -39.44
C THR A 258 37.02 71.00 -40.32
N LEU A 259 36.19 71.88 -39.76
CA LEU A 259 35.24 72.69 -40.54
C LEU A 259 35.92 73.98 -40.98
N ASP A 260 36.10 74.16 -42.29
CA ASP A 260 36.47 75.44 -42.87
C ASP A 260 35.26 76.37 -42.81
N LEU A 261 35.25 77.26 -41.81
CA LEU A 261 34.28 78.34 -41.72
C LEU A 261 34.71 79.47 -42.66
N THR A 262 34.15 79.48 -43.87
CA THR A 262 34.19 80.66 -44.72
C THR A 262 33.32 81.73 -44.06
N LEU A 263 33.95 82.76 -43.49
CA LEU A 263 33.24 83.96 -43.03
C LEU A 263 32.61 84.64 -44.25
N THR A 264 31.30 84.55 -44.39
CA THR A 264 30.54 85.39 -45.29
C THR A 264 30.44 86.77 -44.64
N GLU A 265 31.12 87.77 -45.22
CA GLU A 265 30.88 89.17 -44.92
C GLU A 265 29.56 89.59 -45.59
N ASP A 266 28.53 89.86 -44.78
CA ASP A 266 27.48 90.88 -45.02
C ASP A 266 26.72 91.18 -43.71
#